data_AF-V4TZ24-F1
#
_entry.id   AF-V4TZ24-F1
#
_cell.length_a   1.000
_cell.length_b   1.000
_cell.length_c   1.000
_cell.angle_alpha   90.00
_cell.angle_beta   90.00
_cell.angle_gamma   90.00
#
_symmetry.space_group_name_H-M   'P 1'
#
loop_
_entity.id
_entity.type
_entity.pdbx_description
1 polymer ?
#
loop_
_entity_poly.entity_id
_entity_poly.type
_entity_poly.pdbx_seq_one_letter_code
_entity_poly.pdbx_strand_id
1 'polypeptide(L)'
;MSGLIADARTLVEHARVETQNHRFSYGEPMTVESTTQALCDLVLRFGEGDEESMSRPFGVSLLIAGSDENGPSLYYTDPSGTFWQCNAKAIGSGSEGADSSLQEQYNKDLTLQEAETIALSILKQVMEEKVTPNNVDIARVAPTYHLYTPSEVEAVINRPMSIRRKSSLKILPWLQRTQAQVLTRGCTTSLVELKGELSLVKKFSEHVEIHKKIEQDLLHQLIEETLLEAINDSDDDDDHIMNNM
;
A
#
# COMPACT_ATOMS: atom_id res chain seq x y z
N MET A 1 -6.39 -0.92 -14.22
CA MET A 1 -7.81 -1.08 -14.62
C MET A 1 -8.42 -2.25 -13.86
N SER A 2 -9.71 -2.23 -13.55
CA SER A 2 -10.42 -3.37 -12.97
C SER A 2 -11.82 -3.46 -13.54
N GLY A 3 -12.19 -4.62 -14.10
CA GLY A 3 -13.46 -4.85 -14.79
C GLY A 3 -13.25 -5.48 -16.17
N LEU A 4 -14.09 -5.11 -17.13
CA LEU A 4 -14.04 -5.65 -18.50
C LEU A 4 -12.82 -5.13 -19.27
N ILE A 5 -11.90 -6.03 -19.62
CA ILE A 5 -10.62 -5.69 -20.28
C ILE A 5 -10.83 -5.07 -21.67
N ALA A 6 -11.81 -5.55 -22.43
CA ALA A 6 -12.09 -5.04 -23.77
C ALA A 6 -12.49 -3.56 -23.73
N ASP A 7 -13.35 -3.21 -22.79
CA ASP A 7 -13.82 -1.84 -22.53
C ASP A 7 -12.64 -0.92 -22.16
N ALA A 8 -11.75 -1.39 -21.30
CA ALA A 8 -10.57 -0.62 -20.90
C ALA A 8 -9.62 -0.31 -22.06
N ARG A 9 -9.46 -1.23 -23.02
CA ARG A 9 -8.61 -1.00 -24.20
C ARG A 9 -9.16 0.13 -25.06
N THR A 10 -10.47 0.18 -25.25
CA THR A 10 -11.14 1.28 -25.99
C THR A 10 -10.90 2.62 -25.29
N LEU A 11 -11.04 2.67 -23.97
CA LEU A 11 -10.78 3.89 -23.18
C LEU A 11 -9.32 4.33 -23.30
N VAL A 12 -8.36 3.41 -23.16
CA VAL A 12 -6.92 3.73 -23.31
C VAL A 12 -6.61 4.26 -24.71
N GLU A 13 -7.19 3.68 -25.75
CA GLU A 13 -6.99 4.16 -27.12
C GLU A 13 -7.58 5.56 -27.32
N HIS A 14 -8.77 5.82 -26.79
CA HIS A 14 -9.37 7.15 -26.81
C HIS A 14 -8.47 8.18 -26.11
N ALA A 15 -7.96 7.88 -24.91
CA ALA A 15 -7.04 8.77 -24.20
C ALA A 15 -5.76 9.05 -25.01
N ARG A 16 -5.22 8.05 -25.71
CA ARG A 16 -4.04 8.22 -26.58
C ARG A 16 -4.31 9.18 -27.74
N VAL A 17 -5.49 9.10 -28.34
CA VAL A 17 -5.90 9.99 -29.44
C VAL A 17 -6.14 11.40 -28.92
N GLU A 18 -6.89 11.55 -27.82
CA GLU A 18 -7.20 12.86 -27.23
C GLU A 18 -5.93 13.61 -26.78
N THR A 19 -5.02 12.92 -26.08
CA THR A 19 -3.76 13.54 -25.63
C THR A 19 -2.87 13.97 -26.80
N GLN A 20 -2.85 13.22 -27.90
CA GLN A 20 -2.12 13.60 -29.11
C GLN A 20 -2.78 14.76 -29.84
N ASN A 21 -4.11 14.77 -29.96
CA ASN A 21 -4.87 15.84 -30.57
C ASN A 21 -4.72 17.15 -29.80
N HIS A 22 -4.77 17.09 -28.47
CA HIS A 22 -4.51 18.23 -27.60
C HIS A 22 -3.11 18.78 -27.84
N ARG A 23 -2.09 17.92 -27.82
CA ARG A 23 -0.70 18.34 -28.08
C ARG A 23 -0.51 18.93 -29.47
N PHE A 24 -1.19 18.39 -30.49
CA PHE A 24 -1.16 18.93 -31.85
C PHE A 24 -1.81 20.31 -31.94
N SER A 25 -2.94 20.51 -31.25
CA SER A 25 -3.75 21.73 -31.34
C SER A 25 -3.18 22.88 -30.50
N TYR A 26 -2.71 22.58 -29.29
CA TYR A 26 -2.26 23.58 -28.30
C TYR A 26 -0.74 23.65 -28.16
N GLY A 27 0.01 22.68 -28.69
CA GLY A 27 1.48 22.67 -28.62
C GLY A 27 2.06 22.26 -27.26
N GLU A 28 1.24 21.79 -26.33
CA GLU A 28 1.61 21.43 -24.96
C GLU A 28 1.07 20.04 -24.55
N PRO A 29 1.69 19.34 -23.58
CA PRO A 29 1.14 18.07 -23.09
C PRO A 29 -0.16 18.29 -22.32
N MET A 30 -1.15 17.44 -22.57
CA MET A 30 -2.42 17.46 -21.84
C MET A 30 -2.21 17.11 -20.37
N THR A 31 -2.89 17.81 -19.45
CA THR A 31 -2.84 17.52 -18.01
C THR A 31 -3.50 16.19 -17.68
N VAL A 32 -3.15 15.61 -16.54
CA VAL A 32 -3.72 14.33 -16.09
C VAL A 32 -5.22 14.47 -15.79
N GLU A 33 -5.61 15.62 -15.23
CA GLU A 33 -7.02 15.95 -14.97
C GLU A 33 -7.82 16.04 -16.27
N SER A 34 -7.33 16.80 -17.26
CA SER A 34 -8.03 16.93 -18.55
C SER A 34 -8.12 15.59 -19.28
N THR A 35 -7.07 14.77 -19.20
CA THR A 35 -7.09 13.41 -19.77
C THR A 35 -8.16 12.55 -19.09
N THR A 36 -8.30 12.67 -17.76
CA THR A 36 -9.33 11.96 -16.99
C THR A 36 -10.74 12.44 -17.37
N GLN A 37 -10.93 13.76 -17.49
CA GLN A 37 -12.22 14.33 -17.92
C GLN A 37 -12.62 13.81 -19.30
N ALA A 38 -11.71 13.80 -20.28
CA ALA A 38 -12.00 13.29 -21.63
C ALA A 38 -12.43 11.82 -21.63
N LEU A 39 -11.81 11.00 -20.77
CA LEU A 39 -12.24 9.61 -20.56
C LEU A 39 -13.65 9.53 -19.98
N CYS A 40 -13.96 10.33 -18.95
CA CYS A 40 -15.28 10.36 -18.34
C CYS A 40 -16.37 10.83 -19.31
N ASP A 41 -16.06 11.82 -20.16
CA ASP A 41 -16.96 12.30 -21.21
C ASP A 41 -17.29 11.19 -22.21
N LEU A 42 -16.32 10.34 -22.58
CA LEU A 42 -16.57 9.17 -23.42
C LEU A 42 -17.41 8.11 -22.67
N VAL A 43 -17.14 7.88 -21.38
CA VAL A 43 -17.86 6.88 -20.58
C VAL A 43 -19.36 7.16 -20.51
N LEU A 44 -19.76 8.43 -20.57
CA LEU A 44 -21.16 8.87 -20.55
C LEU A 44 -21.87 8.75 -21.91
N ARG A 45 -21.15 8.47 -23.02
CA ARG A 45 -21.73 8.34 -24.37
C ARG A 45 -22.33 6.97 -24.62
N PHE A 46 -23.42 6.66 -23.91
CA PHE A 46 -24.20 5.45 -24.13
C PHE A 46 -25.71 5.74 -24.06
N GLY A 47 -26.51 4.94 -24.76
CA GLY A 47 -27.96 5.05 -24.76
C GLY A 47 -28.56 5.25 -26.16
N GLU A 48 -29.87 5.49 -26.19
CA GLU A 48 -30.64 5.70 -27.42
C GLU A 48 -30.76 7.21 -27.68
N GLY A 49 -29.91 7.76 -28.55
CA GLY A 49 -29.93 9.20 -28.84
C GLY A 49 -29.03 9.64 -30.00
N ASP A 50 -27.82 9.09 -30.09
CA ASP A 50 -26.85 9.44 -31.13
C ASP A 50 -26.38 8.19 -31.89
N GLU A 51 -26.14 8.30 -33.20
CA GLU A 51 -25.64 7.20 -34.05
C GLU A 51 -24.27 6.66 -33.59
N GLU A 52 -23.50 7.47 -32.85
CA GLU A 52 -22.19 7.12 -32.29
C GLU A 52 -22.26 6.64 -30.83
N SER A 53 -23.45 6.61 -30.20
CA SER A 53 -23.60 6.16 -28.82
C SER A 53 -23.47 4.65 -28.68
N MET A 54 -22.75 4.22 -27.65
CA MET A 54 -22.65 2.79 -27.35
C MET A 54 -23.99 2.26 -26.79
N SER A 55 -24.27 0.98 -27.03
CA SER A 55 -25.50 0.33 -26.57
C SER A 55 -25.52 0.05 -25.05
N ARG A 56 -24.39 0.17 -24.37
CA ARG A 56 -24.23 -0.09 -22.93
C ARG A 56 -23.11 0.77 -22.34
N PRO A 57 -23.11 1.02 -21.02
CA PRO A 57 -21.99 1.67 -20.36
C PRO A 57 -20.74 0.78 -20.35
N PHE A 58 -19.58 1.42 -20.11
CA PHE A 58 -18.30 0.73 -19.91
C PHE A 58 -18.29 -0.02 -18.57
N GLY A 59 -17.93 -1.29 -18.56
CA GLY A 59 -17.87 -2.12 -17.35
C GLY A 59 -16.50 -2.11 -16.67
N VAL A 60 -15.82 -0.95 -16.61
CA VAL A 60 -14.45 -0.86 -16.07
C VAL A 60 -14.22 0.41 -15.27
N SER A 61 -13.52 0.27 -14.14
CA SER A 61 -12.94 1.39 -13.39
C SER A 61 -11.45 1.53 -13.72
N LEU A 62 -10.97 2.77 -13.77
CA LEU A 62 -9.56 3.08 -14.04
C LEU A 62 -8.93 3.85 -12.88
N LEU A 63 -7.64 3.57 -12.67
CA LEU A 63 -6.74 4.42 -11.92
C LEU A 63 -5.83 5.08 -12.95
N ILE A 64 -5.84 6.41 -12.98
CA ILE A 64 -5.11 7.23 -13.94
C ILE A 64 -4.05 7.98 -13.13
N ALA A 65 -2.80 7.55 -13.29
CA ALA A 65 -1.66 8.16 -12.61
C ALA A 65 -0.80 8.90 -13.64
N GLY A 66 -0.33 10.08 -13.29
CA GLY A 66 0.53 10.87 -14.15
C GLY A 66 1.34 11.90 -13.37
N SER A 67 2.25 12.57 -14.06
CA SER A 67 2.99 13.72 -13.55
C SER A 67 2.96 14.80 -14.61
N ASP A 68 2.33 15.92 -14.28
CA ASP A 68 2.27 17.10 -15.13
C ASP A 68 2.90 18.32 -14.43
N GLU A 69 2.65 19.52 -14.93
CA GLU A 69 3.17 20.77 -14.35
C GLU A 69 2.73 21.03 -12.91
N ASN A 70 1.59 20.46 -12.48
CA ASN A 70 1.09 20.58 -11.11
C ASN A 70 1.69 19.51 -10.18
N GLY A 71 2.50 18.60 -10.71
CA GLY A 71 3.15 17.51 -9.99
C GLY A 71 2.47 16.15 -10.21
N PRO A 72 2.81 15.14 -9.38
CA PRO A 72 2.23 13.82 -9.48
C PRO A 72 0.77 13.83 -9.01
N SER A 73 -0.11 13.22 -9.80
CA SER A 73 -1.53 13.10 -9.50
C SER A 73 -2.04 11.69 -9.81
N LEU A 74 -3.03 11.28 -9.03
CA LEU A 74 -3.75 10.01 -9.18
C LEU A 74 -5.24 10.31 -9.20
N TYR A 75 -5.92 9.87 -10.24
CA TYR A 75 -7.36 9.97 -10.38
C TYR A 75 -7.99 8.58 -10.40
N TYR A 76 -9.16 8.48 -9.78
CA TYR A 76 -10.03 7.32 -9.90
C TYR A 76 -11.24 7.70 -10.75
N THR A 77 -11.61 6.83 -11.67
CA THR A 77 -12.85 6.93 -12.43
C THR A 77 -13.65 5.63 -12.36
N ASP A 78 -14.96 5.78 -12.28
CA ASP A 78 -15.92 4.68 -12.30
C ASP A 78 -16.78 4.69 -13.58
N PRO A 79 -17.49 3.58 -13.88
CA PRO A 79 -18.45 3.49 -14.98
C PRO A 79 -19.57 4.54 -15.00
N SER A 80 -19.75 5.31 -13.92
CA SER A 80 -20.78 6.34 -13.86
C SER A 80 -20.37 7.63 -14.59
N GLY A 81 -19.11 7.72 -15.03
CA GLY A 81 -18.54 8.95 -15.58
C GLY A 81 -18.09 9.94 -14.49
N THR A 82 -18.09 9.52 -13.22
CA THR A 82 -17.56 10.33 -12.13
C THR A 82 -16.08 10.06 -11.95
N PHE A 83 -15.31 11.11 -11.64
CA PHE A 83 -13.92 10.97 -11.24
C PHE A 83 -13.57 11.92 -10.09
N TRP A 84 -12.53 11.56 -9.35
CA TRP A 84 -11.94 12.44 -8.34
C TRP A 84 -10.47 12.11 -8.12
N GLN A 85 -9.74 13.10 -7.61
CA GLN A 85 -8.33 12.95 -7.26
C GLN A 85 -8.17 12.19 -5.94
N CYS A 86 -7.24 11.24 -5.92
CA CYS A 86 -6.92 10.39 -4.79
C CYS A 86 -5.44 10.54 -4.41
N ASN A 87 -5.13 10.40 -3.12
CA ASN A 87 -3.76 10.25 -2.65
C ASN A 87 -3.25 8.80 -2.79
N ALA A 88 -4.14 7.86 -2.49
CA ALA A 88 -3.96 6.42 -2.65
C ALA A 88 -5.34 5.80 -2.87
N LYS A 89 -5.42 4.76 -3.72
CA LYS A 89 -6.68 4.08 -4.02
C LYS A 89 -6.43 2.67 -4.53
N ALA A 90 -7.22 1.71 -4.06
CA ALA A 90 -7.32 0.36 -4.61
C ALA A 90 -8.65 0.17 -5.37
N ILE A 91 -8.63 -0.72 -6.37
CA ILE A 91 -9.82 -1.11 -7.16
C ILE A 91 -9.82 -2.63 -7.37
N GLY A 92 -11.01 -3.23 -7.56
CA GLY A 92 -11.15 -4.67 -7.77
C GLY A 92 -11.68 -5.45 -6.56
N SER A 93 -11.60 -6.77 -6.62
CA SER A 93 -12.22 -7.68 -5.63
C SER A 93 -11.69 -7.52 -4.21
N GLY A 94 -10.40 -7.25 -4.04
CA GLY A 94 -9.75 -7.01 -2.73
C GLY A 94 -9.68 -5.54 -2.31
N SER A 95 -10.40 -4.64 -2.99
CA SER A 95 -10.20 -3.19 -2.81
C SER A 95 -10.56 -2.66 -1.42
N GLU A 96 -11.58 -3.20 -0.75
CA GLU A 96 -12.01 -2.73 0.57
C GLU A 96 -10.94 -2.95 1.65
N GLY A 97 -10.34 -4.14 1.68
CA GLY A 97 -9.23 -4.46 2.58
C GLY A 97 -7.97 -3.67 2.22
N ALA A 98 -7.68 -3.55 0.93
CA ALA A 98 -6.53 -2.77 0.45
C ALA A 98 -6.65 -1.28 0.76
N ASP A 99 -7.82 -0.67 0.56
CA ASP A 99 -8.09 0.74 0.90
C ASP A 99 -7.92 0.98 2.39
N SER A 100 -8.38 0.04 3.23
CA SER A 100 -8.20 0.12 4.70
C SER A 100 -6.72 0.12 5.09
N SER A 101 -5.93 -0.81 4.56
CA SER A 101 -4.48 -0.85 4.78
C SER A 101 -3.76 0.38 4.23
N LEU A 102 -4.17 0.90 3.07
CA LEU A 102 -3.64 2.13 2.49
C LEU A 102 -3.92 3.32 3.41
N GLN A 103 -5.10 3.40 4.01
CA GLN A 103 -5.48 4.50 4.90
C GLN A 103 -4.63 4.54 6.18
N GLU A 104 -4.16 3.39 6.67
CA GLU A 104 -3.32 3.30 7.86
C GLU A 104 -1.83 3.60 7.61
N GLN A 105 -1.33 3.14 6.45
CA GLN A 105 0.10 3.16 6.10
C GLN A 105 0.50 4.38 5.27
N TYR A 106 -0.44 4.96 4.50
CA TYR A 106 -0.16 6.12 3.66
C TYR A 106 0.22 7.35 4.48
N ASN A 107 1.22 8.09 4.00
CA ASN A 107 1.54 9.43 4.45
C ASN A 107 2.11 10.25 3.29
N LYS A 108 2.07 11.58 3.41
CA LYS A 108 2.50 12.49 2.33
C LYS A 108 4.02 12.48 2.10
N ASP A 109 4.78 12.01 3.08
CA ASP A 109 6.25 12.04 3.08
C ASP A 109 6.86 10.70 2.66
N LEU A 110 6.07 9.83 2.02
CA LEU A 110 6.53 8.55 1.52
C LEU A 110 7.55 8.74 0.40
N THR A 111 8.68 8.08 0.53
CA THR A 111 9.61 7.90 -0.59
C THR A 111 9.02 6.92 -1.60
N LEU A 112 9.46 7.01 -2.86
CA LEU A 112 9.00 6.12 -3.92
C LEU A 112 9.27 4.64 -3.60
N GLN A 113 10.41 4.34 -2.96
CA GLN A 113 10.76 2.99 -2.52
C GLN A 113 9.86 2.48 -1.38
N GLU A 114 9.52 3.34 -0.41
CA GLU A 114 8.58 2.99 0.65
C GLU A 114 7.18 2.75 0.06
N ALA A 115 6.73 3.58 -0.88
CA ALA A 115 5.44 3.44 -1.56
C ALA A 115 5.33 2.12 -2.33
N GLU A 116 6.37 1.73 -3.09
CA GLU A 116 6.45 0.41 -3.75
C GLU A 116 6.29 -0.75 -2.76
N THR A 117 7.01 -0.67 -1.65
CA THR A 117 7.03 -1.73 -0.62
C THR A 117 5.67 -1.85 0.06
N ILE A 118 5.04 -0.72 0.39
CA ILE A 118 3.69 -0.67 0.97
C ILE A 118 2.66 -1.22 -0.02
N ALA A 119 2.69 -0.77 -1.29
CA ALA A 119 1.75 -1.24 -2.31
C ALA A 119 1.84 -2.76 -2.49
N LEU A 120 3.06 -3.30 -2.57
CA LEU A 120 3.28 -4.74 -2.70
C LEU A 120 2.86 -5.50 -1.43
N SER A 121 3.13 -4.95 -0.24
CA SER A 121 2.70 -5.57 1.01
C SER A 121 1.19 -5.66 1.12
N ILE A 122 0.47 -4.61 0.72
CA ILE A 122 -0.99 -4.58 0.74
C ILE A 122 -1.52 -5.57 -0.29
N LEU A 123 -0.90 -5.63 -1.47
CA LEU A 123 -1.25 -6.60 -2.50
C LEU A 123 -1.08 -8.05 -2.01
N LYS A 124 0.02 -8.35 -1.31
CA LYS A 124 0.26 -9.67 -0.67
C LYS A 124 -0.82 -10.04 0.35
N GLN A 125 -1.46 -9.06 1.01
CA GLN A 125 -2.52 -9.32 2.00
C GLN A 125 -3.87 -9.66 1.35
N VAL A 126 -4.15 -9.14 0.16
CA VAL A 126 -5.46 -9.28 -0.51
C VAL A 126 -5.45 -10.31 -1.63
N MET A 127 -4.27 -10.75 -2.09
CA MET A 127 -4.14 -11.83 -3.05
C MET A 127 -4.23 -13.20 -2.36
N GLU A 128 -4.97 -14.13 -2.98
CA GLU A 128 -5.06 -15.53 -2.52
C GLU A 128 -3.79 -16.33 -2.88
N GLU A 129 -3.19 -16.02 -4.04
CA GLU A 129 -1.96 -16.65 -4.51
C GLU A 129 -0.71 -15.95 -3.99
N LYS A 130 0.39 -16.70 -3.85
CA LYS A 130 1.70 -16.14 -3.50
C LYS A 130 2.15 -15.16 -4.60
N VAL A 131 2.56 -13.97 -4.19
CA VAL A 131 3.11 -12.96 -5.11
C VAL A 131 4.44 -13.45 -5.70
N THR A 132 4.52 -13.48 -7.03
CA THR A 132 5.70 -13.86 -7.82
C THR A 132 5.96 -12.81 -8.90
N PRO A 133 7.18 -12.73 -9.47
CA PRO A 133 7.47 -11.78 -10.55
C PRO A 133 6.66 -11.96 -11.83
N ASN A 134 5.96 -13.10 -12.00
CA ASN A 134 5.19 -13.42 -13.19
C ASN A 134 3.69 -13.12 -13.03
N ASN A 135 3.19 -12.94 -11.80
CA ASN A 135 1.77 -12.69 -11.53
C ASN A 135 1.47 -11.26 -11.07
N VAL A 136 2.50 -10.45 -10.85
CA VAL A 136 2.36 -9.04 -10.45
C VAL A 136 3.19 -8.17 -11.37
N ASP A 137 2.56 -7.12 -11.88
CA ASP A 137 3.20 -6.02 -12.59
C ASP A 137 3.28 -4.79 -11.69
N ILE A 138 4.42 -4.09 -11.73
CA ILE A 138 4.62 -2.81 -11.05
C ILE A 138 4.95 -1.76 -12.09
N ALA A 139 4.30 -0.60 -12.01
CA ALA A 139 4.64 0.56 -12.81
C ALA A 139 4.74 1.81 -11.93
N ARG A 140 5.69 2.69 -12.26
CA ARG A 140 5.83 3.99 -11.60
C ARG A 140 5.81 5.13 -12.61
N VAL A 141 5.42 6.31 -12.14
CA VAL A 141 5.52 7.56 -12.88
C VAL A 141 6.31 8.55 -12.04
N ALA A 142 7.58 8.78 -12.39
CA ALA A 142 8.44 9.73 -11.67
C ALA A 142 9.65 10.18 -12.49
N PRO A 143 9.59 11.31 -13.23
CA PRO A 143 8.43 11.92 -13.89
C PRO A 143 8.01 11.17 -15.17
N THR A 144 8.83 10.23 -15.62
CA THR A 144 8.53 9.34 -16.74
C THR A 144 7.87 8.06 -16.27
N TYR A 145 6.99 7.50 -17.10
CA TYR A 145 6.43 6.17 -16.90
C TYR A 145 7.51 5.09 -17.08
N HIS A 146 7.60 4.16 -16.14
CA HIS A 146 8.47 2.98 -16.20
C HIS A 146 7.68 1.75 -15.75
N LEU A 147 7.57 0.75 -16.62
CA LEU A 147 7.04 -0.57 -16.29
C LEU A 147 8.21 -1.46 -15.86
N TYR A 148 8.08 -2.10 -14.70
CA TYR A 148 9.14 -2.89 -14.12
C TYR A 148 9.32 -4.18 -14.90
N THR A 149 10.57 -4.57 -15.10
CA THR A 149 10.92 -5.92 -15.58
C THR A 149 10.73 -6.94 -14.45
N PRO A 150 10.56 -8.24 -14.76
CA PRO A 150 10.41 -9.27 -13.73
C PRO A 150 11.53 -9.26 -12.68
N SER A 151 12.77 -9.00 -13.10
CA SER A 151 13.91 -8.88 -12.18
C SER A 151 13.82 -7.67 -11.25
N GLU A 152 13.27 -6.54 -11.71
CA GLU A 152 13.02 -5.38 -10.86
C GLU A 152 11.87 -5.64 -9.88
N VAL A 153 10.83 -6.36 -10.31
CA VAL A 153 9.72 -6.79 -9.42
C VAL A 153 10.26 -7.71 -8.32
N GLU A 154 11.12 -8.68 -8.65
CA GLU A 154 11.76 -9.55 -7.67
C GLU A 154 12.59 -8.77 -6.63
N ALA A 155 13.33 -7.75 -7.07
CA ALA A 155 14.07 -6.87 -6.17
C ALA A 155 13.16 -6.09 -5.21
N VAL A 156 11.94 -5.73 -5.63
CA VAL A 156 10.94 -5.11 -4.73
C VAL A 156 10.33 -6.15 -3.79
N ILE A 157 10.07 -7.37 -4.26
CA ILE A 157 9.52 -8.47 -3.45
C ILE A 157 10.43 -8.82 -2.27
N ASN A 158 11.74 -8.88 -2.53
CA ASN A 158 12.76 -9.24 -1.54
C ASN A 158 13.19 -8.06 -0.65
N ARG A 159 12.67 -6.86 -0.90
CA ARG A 159 13.02 -5.68 -0.11
C ARG A 159 12.42 -5.80 1.31
N PRO A 160 13.24 -5.74 2.37
CA PRO A 160 12.72 -5.80 3.73
C PRO A 160 11.88 -4.54 4.02
N MET A 161 10.70 -4.75 4.59
CA MET A 161 9.82 -3.64 4.94
C MET A 161 10.40 -2.88 6.14
N SER A 162 10.88 -1.65 5.91
CA SER A 162 11.26 -0.76 7.00
C SER A 162 9.98 -0.24 7.67
N ILE A 163 9.47 -0.98 8.65
CA ILE A 163 8.34 -0.54 9.48
C ILE A 163 8.78 0.73 10.22
N ARG A 164 8.34 1.90 9.73
CA ARG A 164 8.34 3.12 10.55
C ARG A 164 7.36 2.90 11.68
N ARG A 165 7.83 2.35 12.81
CA ARG A 165 7.07 2.35 14.06
C ARG A 165 6.61 3.79 14.27
N LYS A 166 5.31 4.07 14.21
CA LYS A 166 4.77 5.37 14.63
C LYS A 166 5.27 5.55 16.05
N SER A 167 6.26 6.42 16.24
CA SER A 167 6.81 6.81 17.53
C SER A 167 5.79 7.71 18.23
N SER A 168 4.61 7.15 18.47
CA SER A 168 3.55 7.69 19.31
C SER A 168 3.58 7.04 20.68
N LEU A 169 4.74 6.57 21.14
CA LEU A 169 5.04 6.64 22.56
C LEU A 169 5.67 8.02 22.81
N LYS A 170 4.83 9.06 22.81
CA LYS A 170 5.13 10.18 23.71
C LYS A 170 5.12 9.54 25.09
N ILE A 171 6.31 9.24 25.64
CA ILE A 171 6.45 8.96 27.06
C ILE A 171 5.77 10.14 27.72
N LEU A 172 4.58 9.83 28.20
CA LEU A 172 3.56 10.77 28.60
C LEU A 172 4.23 11.57 29.74
N PRO A 173 4.36 12.91 29.70
CA PRO A 173 5.24 13.64 30.63
C PRO A 173 5.00 13.36 32.13
N TRP A 174 3.82 12.83 32.48
CA TRP A 174 3.52 12.32 33.81
C TRP A 174 4.34 11.07 34.22
N LEU A 175 4.75 10.20 33.29
CA LEU A 175 5.57 9.00 33.55
C LEU A 175 7.01 9.36 33.99
N GLN A 176 7.57 10.46 33.45
CA GLN A 176 8.84 11.00 33.93
C GLN A 176 8.67 11.71 35.28
N ARG A 177 7.50 12.32 35.54
CA ARG A 177 7.18 12.96 36.83
C ARG A 177 6.99 11.96 37.97
N THR A 178 6.38 10.81 37.71
CA THR A 178 6.18 9.76 38.73
C THR A 178 7.50 9.08 39.12
N GLN A 179 8.41 8.84 38.17
CA GLN A 179 9.75 8.35 38.50
C GLN A 179 10.56 9.34 39.37
N ALA A 180 10.44 10.65 39.11
CA ALA A 180 11.14 11.68 39.90
C ALA A 180 10.55 11.86 41.32
N GLN A 181 9.24 11.67 41.51
CA GLN A 181 8.59 11.77 42.83
C GLN A 181 8.86 10.55 43.73
N VAL A 182 9.02 9.36 43.15
CA VAL A 182 9.33 8.14 43.91
C VAL A 182 10.80 8.13 44.38
N LEU A 183 11.72 8.74 43.62
CA LEU A 183 13.16 8.78 43.99
C LEU A 183 13.53 9.90 44.97
N THR A 184 12.70 10.94 45.14
CA THR A 184 12.97 12.07 46.05
C THR A 184 12.29 11.95 47.41
N ARG A 185 11.33 11.04 47.56
CA ARG A 185 10.68 10.76 48.84
C ARG A 185 11.25 9.49 49.44
N GLY A 186 12.30 9.67 50.23
CA GLY A 186 12.72 8.68 51.20
C GLY A 186 11.53 8.16 51.99
N CYS A 187 11.49 6.84 52.11
CA CYS A 187 10.64 6.03 52.96
C CYS A 187 10.21 6.76 54.25
N THR A 188 8.94 7.16 54.36
CA THR A 188 8.09 7.10 55.58
C THR A 188 6.75 7.78 55.29
N THR A 189 5.80 7.13 54.61
CA THR A 189 4.38 7.50 54.75
C THR A 189 3.50 6.27 54.53
N SER A 190 2.58 6.06 55.47
CA SER A 190 1.72 4.89 55.60
C SER A 190 0.78 4.64 54.41
N LEU A 191 0.55 3.36 54.13
CA LEU A 191 -0.24 2.70 53.07
C LEU A 191 -1.73 3.10 52.89
N VAL A 192 -2.20 4.24 53.38
CA VAL A 192 -3.64 4.58 53.39
C VAL A 192 -4.07 5.52 52.24
N GLU A 193 -3.14 6.25 51.62
CA GLU A 193 -3.48 7.26 50.58
C GLU A 193 -3.30 6.81 49.11
N LEU A 194 -2.92 5.56 48.85
CA LEU A 194 -2.64 5.05 47.48
C LEU A 194 -3.74 4.15 46.89
N LYS A 195 -4.99 4.23 47.39
CA LYS A 195 -6.10 3.42 46.83
C LYS A 195 -6.66 3.95 45.50
N GLY A 196 -6.38 5.21 45.12
CA GLY A 196 -6.84 5.81 43.86
C GLY A 196 -6.00 5.47 42.63
N GLU A 197 -4.70 5.17 42.81
CA GLU A 197 -3.74 5.00 41.71
C GLU A 197 -3.47 3.52 41.35
N LEU A 198 -3.94 2.57 42.18
CA LEU A 198 -3.68 1.13 41.97
C LEU A 198 -4.35 0.56 40.70
N SER A 199 -5.46 1.13 40.22
CA SER A 199 -6.14 0.63 39.02
C SER A 199 -5.38 0.99 37.74
N LEU A 200 -4.72 2.15 37.72
CA LEU A 200 -3.88 2.61 36.62
C LEU A 200 -2.56 1.82 36.58
N VAL A 201 -1.96 1.55 37.74
CA VAL A 201 -0.75 0.73 37.83
C VAL A 201 -1.02 -0.72 37.42
N LYS A 202 -2.18 -1.30 37.78
CA LYS A 202 -2.58 -2.63 37.29
C LYS A 202 -2.80 -2.67 35.78
N LYS A 203 -3.53 -1.70 35.22
CA LYS A 203 -3.71 -1.59 33.75
C LYS A 203 -2.38 -1.39 33.01
N PHE A 204 -1.44 -0.68 33.62
CA PHE A 204 -0.10 -0.47 33.07
C PHE A 204 0.75 -1.74 33.14
N SER A 205 0.70 -2.48 34.25
CA SER A 205 1.36 -3.78 34.39
C SER A 205 0.83 -4.76 33.36
N GLU A 206 -0.49 -4.86 33.18
CA GLU A 206 -1.11 -5.71 32.16
C GLU A 206 -0.67 -5.31 30.74
N HIS A 207 -0.60 -4.01 30.43
CA HIS A 207 -0.11 -3.55 29.12
C HIS A 207 1.37 -3.85 28.86
N VAL A 208 2.22 -3.74 29.89
CA VAL A 208 3.65 -4.07 29.78
C VAL A 208 3.85 -5.58 29.65
N GLU A 209 3.06 -6.39 30.36
CA GLU A 209 3.06 -7.85 30.24
C GLU A 209 2.62 -8.28 28.82
N ILE A 210 1.57 -7.65 28.28
CA ILE A 210 1.10 -7.89 26.91
C ILE A 210 2.18 -7.52 25.90
N HIS A 211 2.86 -6.39 26.07
CA HIS A 211 3.95 -5.98 25.18
C HIS A 211 5.14 -6.94 25.23
N LYS A 212 5.56 -7.40 26.42
CA LYS A 212 6.61 -8.41 26.55
C LYS A 212 6.21 -9.75 25.93
N LYS A 213 4.94 -10.12 26.05
CA LYS A 213 4.43 -11.37 25.47
C LYS A 213 4.39 -11.31 23.95
N ILE A 214 3.95 -10.19 23.36
CA ILE A 214 4.03 -9.96 21.92
C ILE A 214 5.49 -9.96 21.43
N GLU A 215 6.40 -9.38 22.20
CA GLU A 215 7.83 -9.35 21.85
C GLU A 215 8.47 -10.74 21.92
N GLN A 216 8.08 -11.58 22.89
CA GLN A 216 8.49 -12.99 22.95
C GLN A 216 7.87 -13.84 21.84
N ASP A 217 6.59 -13.64 21.53
CA ASP A 217 5.89 -14.40 20.47
C ASP A 217 6.45 -14.06 19.08
N LEU A 218 6.79 -12.80 18.83
CA LEU A 218 7.47 -12.35 17.61
C LEU A 218 8.90 -12.89 17.51
N LEU A 219 9.64 -12.93 18.63
CA LEU A 219 10.97 -13.52 18.65
C LEU A 219 10.91 -15.03 18.35
N HIS A 220 9.88 -15.72 18.87
CA HIS A 220 9.65 -17.14 18.57
C HIS A 220 9.31 -17.37 17.09
N GLN A 221 8.46 -16.54 16.49
CA GLN A 221 8.15 -16.62 15.05
C GLN A 221 9.38 -16.38 14.18
N LEU A 222 10.20 -15.37 14.50
CA LEU A 222 11.46 -15.09 13.79
C LEU A 222 12.46 -16.24 13.90
N ILE A 223 12.53 -16.90 15.07
CA ILE A 223 13.41 -18.05 15.30
C ILE A 223 12.89 -19.29 14.54
N GLU A 224 11.58 -19.51 14.48
CA GLU A 224 11.00 -20.63 13.70
C GLU A 224 11.23 -20.45 12.19
N GLU A 225 11.03 -19.23 11.66
CA GLU A 225 11.30 -18.95 10.24
C GLU A 225 12.77 -19.13 9.87
N THR A 226 13.69 -18.67 10.72
CA THR A 226 15.14 -18.86 10.49
C THR A 226 15.60 -20.31 10.64
N LEU A 227 14.98 -21.10 11.53
CA LEU A 227 15.27 -22.53 11.65
C LEU A 227 14.71 -23.33 10.47
N LEU A 228 13.55 -22.96 9.93
CA LEU A 228 12.96 -23.59 8.74
C LEU A 228 13.79 -23.31 7.47
N GLU A 229 14.31 -22.10 7.32
CA GLU A 229 15.25 -21.78 6.23
C GLU A 229 16.56 -22.57 6.36
N ALA A 230 17.12 -22.67 7.57
CA ALA A 230 18.36 -23.40 7.81
C ALA A 230 18.23 -24.93 7.62
N ILE A 231 17.05 -25.51 7.84
CA ILE A 231 16.78 -26.94 7.58
C ILE A 231 16.66 -27.19 6.08
N ASN A 232 15.94 -26.33 5.34
CA ASN A 232 15.77 -26.49 3.90
C ASN A 232 17.09 -26.29 3.12
N ASP A 233 18.01 -25.45 3.61
CA ASP A 233 19.34 -25.27 3.01
C ASP A 233 20.28 -26.48 3.24
N SER A 234 19.94 -27.41 4.13
CA SER A 234 20.78 -28.58 4.46
C SER A 234 20.45 -29.86 3.68
N ASP A 235 19.36 -29.86 2.90
CA ASP A 235 18.89 -31.03 2.14
C ASP A 235 19.31 -31.01 0.64
N ASP A 236 20.00 -29.97 0.16
CA ASP A 236 20.36 -29.79 -1.25
C ASP A 236 21.79 -30.27 -1.65
N ASP A 237 22.58 -30.84 -0.72
CA ASP A 237 23.99 -31.20 -0.98
C ASP A 237 24.27 -32.70 -1.26
N ASP A 238 23.26 -33.58 -1.30
CA ASP A 238 23.47 -35.05 -1.37
C ASP A 238 23.18 -35.75 -2.72
N ASP A 239 22.97 -35.02 -3.84
CA ASP A 239 22.64 -35.63 -5.15
C ASP A 239 23.77 -35.61 -6.21
N HIS A 240 25.03 -35.42 -5.79
CA HIS A 240 26.18 -35.45 -6.70
C HIS A 240 27.27 -36.47 -6.34
N ILE A 241 26.88 -37.67 -5.92
CA ILE A 241 27.72 -38.87 -6.08
C ILE A 241 26.83 -40.04 -6.48
N MET A 242 26.83 -40.39 -7.78
CA MET A 242 26.69 -41.76 -8.34
C MET A 242 26.22 -41.71 -9.81
N ASN A 243 27.12 -41.39 -10.75
CA ASN A 243 27.05 -41.98 -12.08
C ASN A 243 28.42 -41.94 -12.79
N ASN A 244 29.28 -42.88 -12.40
CA ASN A 244 30.42 -43.31 -13.22
C ASN A 244 30.72 -44.78 -12.88
N MET A 245 29.92 -45.67 -13.47
CA MET A 245 30.23 -47.08 -13.72
C MET A 245 29.29 -47.63 -14.79
#